data_AF-A0AB37TPH5-F1
#
_entry.id   AF-A0AB37TPH5-F1
#
_cell.length_a   1.000
_cell.length_b   1.000
_cell.length_c   1.000
_cell.angle_alpha   90.00
_cell.angle_beta   90.00
_cell.angle_gamma   90.00
#
_symmetry.space_group_name_H-M   'P 1'
#
loop_
_entity.id
_entity.type
_entity.pdbx_description
1 polymer ?
#
loop_
_entity_poly.entity_id
_entity_poly.type
_entity_poly.pdbx_seq_one_letter_code
_entity_poly.pdbx_strand_id
1 'polypeptide(L)'
;MSRRARFPSYALAWSALQGHSVGHMTVMQTTAAIPAPNATRTDICSAPPPGHPRPDGQDRYTISEVAALTGLTAHTLRWYERIGLMSHIDRSHTGQRRYSNRDLDWLDLVGKLRMTGMPVADMVRYAELVREGESTYAERRELLESTRRDVLTRIAELQDTLAVLDRKISFYGDAGSVRETEDTR
;
A
#
# COMPACT_ATOMS: atom_id res chain seq x y z
N MET A 1 -32.58 9.64 -25.85
CA MET A 1 -32.45 10.55 -24.70
C MET A 1 -31.27 10.12 -23.85
N SER A 2 -30.22 10.94 -23.81
CA SER A 2 -28.86 10.60 -23.34
C SER A 2 -28.76 10.57 -21.81
N ARG A 3 -28.20 9.50 -21.24
CA ARG A 3 -27.71 9.47 -19.85
C ARG A 3 -26.18 9.50 -19.88
N ARG A 4 -25.61 10.68 -19.63
CA ARG A 4 -24.17 10.86 -19.39
C ARG A 4 -23.81 10.32 -18.01
N ALA A 5 -22.93 9.32 -17.97
CA ALA A 5 -22.21 8.93 -16.77
C ALA A 5 -21.20 10.04 -16.40
N ARG A 6 -21.24 10.48 -15.15
CA ARG A 6 -20.41 11.56 -14.60
C ARG A 6 -19.30 10.92 -13.76
N PHE A 7 -18.07 10.92 -14.27
CA PHE A 7 -16.88 10.65 -13.47
C PHE A 7 -16.51 11.92 -12.68
N PRO A 8 -16.15 11.84 -11.38
CA PRO A 8 -15.57 12.99 -10.69
C PRO A 8 -14.05 13.04 -10.87
N SER A 9 -13.59 14.17 -11.42
CA SER A 9 -12.20 14.63 -11.48
C SER A 9 -11.57 14.80 -10.09
N TYR A 10 -10.32 14.39 -9.98
CA TYR A 10 -9.41 14.83 -8.93
C TYR A 10 -9.13 16.34 -9.08
N ALA A 11 -9.38 17.11 -8.02
CA ALA A 11 -9.02 18.52 -7.94
C ALA A 11 -8.04 18.75 -6.78
N LEU A 12 -6.85 19.20 -7.15
CA LEU A 12 -5.82 19.78 -6.29
C LEU A 12 -6.32 21.11 -5.72
N ALA A 13 -6.03 21.41 -4.46
CA ALA A 13 -6.06 22.77 -3.94
C ALA A 13 -4.91 22.99 -2.94
N TRP A 14 -3.93 23.76 -3.41
CA TRP A 14 -2.84 24.40 -2.65
C TRP A 14 -3.15 25.91 -2.59
N SER A 15 -3.25 26.49 -1.40
CA SER A 15 -3.11 27.93 -1.05
C SER A 15 -3.65 28.15 0.37
N ALA A 16 -3.16 29.03 1.23
CA ALA A 16 -1.99 29.91 1.31
C ALA A 16 -2.01 30.55 2.72
N LEU A 17 -0.85 31.09 3.13
CA LEU A 17 -0.52 32.11 4.15
C LEU A 17 -1.68 33.03 4.61
N GLN A 18 -1.76 33.64 5.81
CA GLN A 18 -0.76 34.33 6.65
C GLN A 18 -1.46 34.87 7.94
N GLY A 19 -0.72 35.13 9.03
CA GLY A 19 -1.23 35.96 10.15
C GLY A 19 -0.30 36.01 11.37
N HIS A 20 0.42 37.13 11.53
CA HIS A 20 1.36 37.44 12.61
C HIS A 20 0.64 37.97 13.88
N SER A 21 1.20 37.76 15.08
CA SER A 21 1.59 38.83 16.03
C SER A 21 2.09 38.26 17.37
N VAL A 22 2.98 39.03 18.01
CA VAL A 22 3.85 38.73 19.15
C VAL A 22 3.21 39.20 20.47
N GLY A 23 3.41 38.46 21.55
CA GLY A 23 3.14 38.90 22.93
C GLY A 23 4.00 38.14 23.93
N HIS A 24 4.91 38.84 24.61
CA HIS A 24 5.74 38.36 25.72
C HIS A 24 4.89 38.15 26.99
N MET A 25 5.06 37.02 27.71
CA MET A 25 5.39 37.00 29.16
C MET A 25 5.71 35.58 29.66
N THR A 26 6.82 35.50 30.40
CA THR A 26 7.44 34.34 31.05
C THR A 26 6.57 33.66 32.12
N VAL A 27 6.49 32.32 32.10
CA VAL A 27 6.44 31.46 33.30
C VAL A 27 7.28 30.20 33.06
N MET A 28 8.26 29.96 33.94
CA MET A 28 9.04 28.73 33.97
C MET A 28 8.17 27.58 34.48
N GLN A 29 7.89 26.59 33.63
CA GLN A 29 7.48 25.26 34.07
C GLN A 29 8.56 24.26 33.67
N THR A 30 9.33 23.82 34.66
CA THR A 30 10.17 22.63 34.59
C THR A 30 9.26 21.42 34.44
N THR A 31 8.95 21.06 33.20
CA THR A 31 8.40 19.73 32.87
C THR A 31 9.59 18.78 32.76
N ALA A 32 9.57 17.73 33.59
CA ALA A 32 10.47 16.62 33.47
C ALA A 32 10.32 16.02 32.07
N ALA A 33 11.41 16.02 31.30
CA ALA A 33 11.48 15.36 30.02
C ALA A 33 11.20 13.86 30.22
N ILE A 34 10.02 13.41 29.81
CA ILE A 34 9.75 11.99 29.59
C ILE A 34 10.71 11.56 28.48
N PRO A 35 11.63 10.60 28.68
CA PRO A 35 12.44 10.11 27.59
C PRO A 35 11.49 9.43 26.61
N ALA A 36 11.34 10.01 25.42
CA ALA A 36 10.67 9.39 24.31
C ALA A 36 11.28 7.99 24.12
N PRO A 37 10.46 6.92 24.01
CA PRO A 37 11.01 5.61 23.69
C PRO A 37 11.74 5.74 22.35
N ASN A 38 12.99 5.28 22.34
CA ASN A 38 13.88 5.27 21.19
C ASN A 38 13.23 4.50 20.04
N ALA A 39 12.47 5.21 19.21
CA ALA A 39 11.91 4.69 17.99
C ALA A 39 13.07 4.57 17.01
N THR A 40 13.65 3.38 16.91
CA THR A 40 14.36 2.96 15.71
C THR A 40 13.42 3.23 14.55
N ARG A 41 13.70 4.30 13.81
CA ARG A 41 12.96 4.76 12.63
C ARG A 41 13.18 3.73 11.52
N THR A 42 12.57 2.56 11.70
CA THR A 42 12.43 1.60 10.61
C THR A 42 11.48 2.26 9.63
N ASP A 43 11.95 2.53 8.41
CA ASP A 43 11.14 2.99 7.29
C ASP A 43 10.00 1.98 7.02
N ILE A 44 8.90 2.13 7.75
CA ILE A 44 7.63 1.53 7.39
C ILE A 44 7.07 2.46 6.33
N CYS A 45 7.15 2.05 5.06
CA CYS A 45 6.61 2.80 3.93
C CYS A 45 5.15 3.19 4.22
N SER A 46 4.98 4.45 4.64
CA SER A 46 3.71 4.96 5.15
C SER A 46 2.81 5.37 3.98
N ALA A 47 2.13 4.39 3.40
CA ALA A 47 0.73 4.64 3.05
C ALA A 47 -0.04 4.66 4.39
N PRO A 48 -0.99 5.58 4.63
CA PRO A 48 -1.78 5.54 5.85
C PRO A 48 -2.46 4.17 5.89
N PRO A 49 -2.14 3.30 6.87
CA PRO A 49 -2.71 1.97 6.88
C PRO A 49 -4.22 2.11 7.02
N PRO A 50 -5.03 1.24 6.38
CA PRO A 50 -6.40 1.06 6.84
C PRO A 50 -6.31 0.81 8.35
N GLY A 51 -6.99 1.65 9.15
CA GLY A 51 -6.78 1.71 10.59
C GLY A 51 -6.66 0.31 11.18
N HIS A 52 -5.55 0.04 11.86
CA HIS A 52 -5.25 -1.31 12.35
C HIS A 52 -6.45 -1.85 13.15
N PRO A 53 -6.79 -3.14 13.01
CA PRO A 53 -7.91 -3.70 13.75
C PRO A 53 -7.75 -3.60 15.27
N ARG A 54 -6.51 -3.46 15.77
CA ARG A 54 -6.17 -3.28 17.19
C ARG A 54 -5.19 -2.12 17.37
N PRO A 55 -5.29 -1.35 18.46
CA PRO A 55 -4.31 -0.32 18.81
C PRO A 55 -2.91 -0.90 19.04
N ASP A 56 -1.89 -0.06 18.86
CA ASP A 56 -0.50 -0.42 19.12
C ASP A 56 -0.29 -0.83 20.59
N GLY A 57 0.48 -1.89 20.81
CA GLY A 57 0.69 -2.49 22.14
C GLY A 57 -0.37 -3.52 22.54
N GLN A 58 -1.47 -3.63 21.78
CA GLN A 58 -2.47 -4.71 21.89
C GLN A 58 -2.58 -5.53 20.59
N ASP A 59 -1.60 -5.37 19.72
CA ASP A 59 -1.51 -5.93 18.38
C ASP A 59 -0.92 -7.34 18.41
N ARG A 60 -1.76 -8.33 18.70
CA ARG A 60 -1.37 -9.75 18.72
C ARG A 60 -2.35 -10.60 17.94
N TYR A 61 -2.13 -10.76 16.63
CA TYR A 61 -2.99 -11.52 15.75
C TYR A 61 -2.53 -12.97 15.60
N THR A 62 -3.47 -13.89 15.57
CA THR A 62 -3.23 -15.28 15.18
C THR A 62 -3.06 -15.38 13.66
N ILE A 63 -2.44 -16.46 13.18
CA ILE A 63 -2.30 -16.69 11.75
C ILE A 63 -3.65 -16.75 11.00
N SER A 64 -4.71 -17.24 11.66
CA SER A 64 -6.05 -17.31 11.08
C SER A 64 -6.68 -15.93 10.95
N GLU A 65 -6.46 -15.05 11.93
CA GLU A 65 -6.92 -13.65 11.87
C GLU A 65 -6.19 -12.90 10.75
N VAL A 66 -4.86 -13.03 10.66
CA VAL A 66 -4.08 -12.40 9.58
C VAL A 66 -4.51 -12.92 8.21
N ALA A 67 -4.78 -14.22 8.08
CA ALA A 67 -5.28 -14.80 6.84
C ALA A 67 -6.63 -14.19 6.42
N ALA A 68 -7.54 -13.97 7.38
CA ALA A 68 -8.82 -13.33 7.12
C ALA A 68 -8.68 -11.84 6.75
N LEU A 69 -7.76 -11.12 7.41
CA LEU A 69 -7.53 -9.69 7.18
C LEU A 69 -6.84 -9.40 5.85
N THR A 70 -5.87 -10.23 5.46
CA THR A 70 -5.01 -10.00 4.29
C THR A 70 -5.48 -10.75 3.05
N GLY A 71 -6.39 -11.73 3.21
CA GLY A 71 -6.77 -12.66 2.14
C GLY A 71 -5.69 -13.70 1.80
N LEU A 72 -4.55 -13.70 2.50
CA LEU A 72 -3.50 -14.70 2.32
C LEU A 72 -3.86 -15.99 3.03
N THR A 73 -3.43 -17.13 2.48
CA THR A 73 -3.60 -18.40 3.18
C THR A 73 -2.60 -18.53 4.33
N ALA A 74 -2.96 -19.27 5.38
CA ALA A 74 -2.02 -19.61 6.45
C ALA A 74 -0.79 -20.38 5.93
N HIS A 75 -0.91 -21.11 4.81
CA HIS A 75 0.23 -21.73 4.16
C HIS A 75 1.18 -20.68 3.55
N THR A 76 0.64 -19.69 2.85
CA THR A 76 1.40 -18.58 2.26
C THR A 76 2.13 -17.77 3.33
N LEU A 77 1.48 -17.47 4.46
CA LEU A 77 2.12 -16.74 5.57
C LEU A 77 3.31 -17.52 6.16
N ARG A 78 3.15 -18.84 6.37
CA ARG A 78 4.26 -19.71 6.81
C ARG A 78 5.37 -19.79 5.77
N TRP A 79 5.00 -19.80 4.49
CA TRP A 79 5.95 -19.83 3.40
C TRP A 79 6.78 -18.53 3.34
N TYR A 80 6.14 -17.36 3.49
CA TYR A 80 6.82 -16.06 3.53
C TYR A 80 7.81 -15.93 4.69
N GLU A 81 7.44 -16.40 5.88
CA GLU A 81 8.40 -16.49 7.00
C GLU A 81 9.56 -17.44 6.65
N ARG A 82 9.28 -18.60 6.07
CA ARG A 82 10.30 -19.61 5.75
C ARG A 82 11.34 -19.13 4.72
N ILE A 83 10.92 -18.34 3.74
CA ILE A 83 11.83 -17.81 2.70
C ILE A 83 12.54 -16.52 3.13
N GLY A 84 12.34 -16.05 4.38
CA GLY A 84 12.97 -14.83 4.89
C GLY A 84 12.35 -13.53 4.35
N LEU A 85 11.15 -13.61 3.76
CA LEU A 85 10.42 -12.43 3.29
C LEU A 85 9.78 -11.67 4.45
N MET A 86 9.42 -12.36 5.53
CA MET A 86 9.06 -11.74 6.80
C MET A 86 10.21 -11.88 7.80
N SER A 87 10.35 -10.90 8.70
CA SER A 87 11.20 -11.06 9.88
C SER A 87 10.68 -12.18 10.80
N HIS A 88 11.48 -12.55 11.80
CA HIS A 88 11.06 -13.53 12.79
C HIS A 88 9.74 -13.09 13.43
N ILE A 89 8.73 -13.97 13.36
CA ILE A 89 7.40 -13.73 13.94
C ILE A 89 7.39 -14.24 15.37
N ASP A 90 6.96 -13.38 16.29
CA ASP A 90 6.83 -13.71 17.70
C ASP A 90 5.91 -14.91 17.93
N ARG A 91 6.14 -15.61 19.04
CA ARG A 91 5.36 -16.79 19.43
C ARG A 91 4.74 -16.59 20.81
N SER A 92 3.52 -17.08 20.98
CA SER A 92 2.90 -17.19 22.30
C SER A 92 3.64 -18.21 23.17
N HIS A 93 3.33 -18.20 24.47
CA HIS A 93 3.77 -19.22 25.43
C HIS A 93 3.40 -20.66 25.01
N THR A 94 2.36 -20.83 24.19
CA THR A 94 1.94 -22.11 23.60
C THR A 94 2.59 -22.41 22.24
N GLY A 95 3.57 -21.62 21.81
CA GLY A 95 4.33 -21.81 20.56
C GLY A 95 3.61 -21.34 19.29
N GLN A 96 2.46 -20.67 19.40
CA GLN A 96 1.66 -20.21 18.26
C GLN A 96 2.15 -18.85 17.77
N ARG A 97 2.23 -18.65 16.45
CA ARG A 97 2.62 -17.38 15.83
C ARG A 97 1.71 -16.23 16.26
N ARG A 98 2.31 -15.07 16.52
CA ARG A 98 1.64 -13.82 16.87
C ARG A 98 2.19 -12.71 16.01
N TYR A 99 1.32 -12.14 15.19
CA TYR A 99 1.64 -11.04 14.30
C TYR A 99 1.27 -9.72 14.96
N SER A 100 2.05 -8.70 14.68
CA SER A 100 1.89 -7.30 15.11
C SER A 100 1.22 -6.46 14.02
N ASN A 101 0.90 -5.21 14.33
CA ASN A 101 0.45 -4.23 13.35
C ASN A 101 1.54 -3.98 12.28
N ARG A 102 2.81 -3.93 12.70
CA ARG A 102 3.96 -3.79 11.79
C ARG A 102 4.06 -4.95 10.80
N ASP A 103 3.74 -6.17 11.22
CA ASP A 103 3.71 -7.33 10.32
C ASP A 103 2.60 -7.19 9.27
N LEU A 104 1.45 -6.62 9.65
CA LEU A 104 0.36 -6.34 8.71
C LEU A 104 0.75 -5.26 7.69
N ASP A 105 1.41 -4.18 8.12
CA ASP A 105 1.92 -3.15 7.21
C ASP A 105 2.93 -3.72 6.21
N TRP A 106 3.81 -4.58 6.70
CA TRP A 106 4.77 -5.28 5.86
C TRP A 106 4.06 -6.19 4.84
N LEU A 107 3.05 -6.94 5.26
CA LEU A 107 2.26 -7.81 4.38
C LEU A 107 1.49 -7.01 3.32
N ASP A 108 0.97 -5.83 3.66
CA ASP A 108 0.33 -4.92 2.70
C ASP A 108 1.34 -4.42 1.65
N LEU A 109 2.54 -4.00 2.07
CA LEU A 109 3.61 -3.62 1.15
C LEU A 109 4.01 -4.78 0.24
N VAL A 110 4.27 -5.96 0.79
CA VAL A 110 4.60 -7.18 0.02
C VAL A 110 3.48 -7.52 -0.96
N GLY A 111 2.21 -7.38 -0.55
CA GLY A 111 1.06 -7.56 -1.42
C GLY A 111 1.10 -6.61 -2.62
N LYS A 112 1.36 -5.32 -2.37
CA LYS A 112 1.49 -4.29 -3.42
C LYS A 112 2.66 -4.56 -4.35
N LEU A 113 3.84 -4.91 -3.83
CA LEU A 113 5.01 -5.27 -4.65
C LEU A 113 4.75 -6.51 -5.50
N ARG A 114 4.04 -7.51 -4.97
CA ARG A 114 3.65 -8.68 -5.76
C ARG A 114 2.70 -8.31 -6.92
N MET A 115 1.77 -7.37 -6.70
CA MET A 115 0.86 -6.91 -7.75
C MET A 115 1.57 -6.17 -8.89
N THR A 116 2.74 -5.59 -8.65
CA THR A 116 3.54 -4.96 -9.73
C THR A 116 4.25 -5.98 -10.61
N GLY A 117 4.18 -7.27 -10.29
CA GLY A 117 4.92 -8.32 -10.98
C GLY A 117 6.36 -8.49 -10.49
N MET A 118 6.74 -7.85 -9.38
CA MET A 118 8.05 -8.03 -8.78
C MET A 118 8.29 -9.52 -8.44
N PRO A 119 9.41 -10.12 -8.90
CA PRO A 119 9.76 -11.49 -8.55
C PRO A 119 9.90 -11.67 -7.04
N VAL A 120 9.54 -12.85 -6.53
CA VAL A 120 9.67 -13.17 -5.10
C VAL A 120 11.12 -13.05 -4.63
N ALA A 121 12.09 -13.38 -5.48
CA ALA A 121 13.52 -13.22 -5.17
C ALA A 121 13.89 -11.75 -4.88
N ASP A 122 13.37 -10.80 -5.67
CA ASP A 122 13.61 -9.37 -5.43
C ASP A 122 12.91 -8.86 -4.18
N MET A 123 11.72 -9.37 -3.86
CA MET A 123 11.05 -9.05 -2.60
C MET A 123 11.84 -9.57 -1.39
N VAL A 124 12.43 -10.76 -1.48
CA VAL A 124 13.31 -11.31 -0.43
C VAL A 124 14.58 -10.47 -0.30
N ARG A 125 15.21 -10.10 -1.41
CA ARG A 125 16.36 -9.17 -1.42
C ARG A 125 16.00 -7.84 -0.77
N TYR A 126 14.84 -7.27 -1.08
CA TYR A 126 14.37 -6.05 -0.43
C TYR A 126 14.20 -6.24 1.08
N ALA A 127 13.64 -7.37 1.52
CA ALA A 127 13.51 -7.71 2.94
C ALA A 127 14.87 -7.85 3.65
N GLU A 128 15.88 -8.39 2.97
CA GLU A 128 17.27 -8.46 3.47
C GLU A 128 17.87 -7.06 3.66
N LEU A 129 17.75 -6.20 2.64
CA LEU A 129 18.23 -4.82 2.72
C LEU A 129 17.55 -4.04 3.86
N VAL A 130 16.24 -4.20 4.04
CA VAL A 130 15.51 -3.56 5.16
C VAL A 130 16.03 -4.05 6.52
N ARG A 131 16.37 -5.34 6.64
CA ARG A 131 16.93 -5.91 7.88
C ARG A 131 18.33 -5.42 8.18
N GLU A 132 19.16 -5.17 7.17
CA GLU A 132 20.51 -4.64 7.34
C GLU A 132 20.52 -3.20 7.88
N GLY A 133 19.45 -2.44 7.62
CA GLY A 133 19.24 -1.13 8.21
C GLY A 133 19.74 0.02 7.34
N GLU A 134 20.13 1.13 7.96
CA GLU A 134 20.26 2.43 7.28
C GLU A 134 21.33 2.48 6.17
N SER A 135 22.35 1.62 6.23
CA SER A 135 23.40 1.53 5.20
C SER A 135 22.85 1.21 3.80
N THR A 136 21.70 0.53 3.72
CA THR A 136 21.14 0.04 2.46
C THR A 136 20.07 0.97 1.85
N TYR A 137 19.88 2.19 2.37
CA TYR A 137 18.84 3.10 1.86
C TYR A 137 18.97 3.36 0.36
N ALA A 138 20.19 3.48 -0.16
CA ALA A 138 20.44 3.71 -1.58
C ALA A 138 19.97 2.52 -2.44
N GLU A 139 20.33 1.30 -2.06
CA GLU A 139 19.96 0.07 -2.77
C GLU A 139 18.44 -0.19 -2.72
N ARG A 140 17.83 0.04 -1.55
CA ARG A 140 16.37 -0.04 -1.39
C ARG A 140 15.65 0.95 -2.30
N ARG A 141 16.15 2.18 -2.37
CA ARG A 141 15.60 3.22 -3.24
C ARG A 141 15.73 2.82 -4.71
N GLU A 142 16.89 2.35 -5.14
CA GLU A 142 17.12 1.93 -6.53
C GLU A 142 16.17 0.81 -6.96
N LEU A 143 15.98 -0.21 -6.11
CA LEU A 143 15.05 -1.32 -6.36
C LEU A 143 13.61 -0.80 -6.55
N LEU A 144 13.17 0.10 -5.67
CA LEU A 144 11.83 0.69 -5.74
C LEU A 144 11.67 1.62 -6.96
N GLU A 145 12.69 2.38 -7.31
CA GLU A 145 12.70 3.22 -8.52
C GLU A 145 12.64 2.39 -9.80
N SER A 146 13.32 1.23 -9.85
CA SER A 146 13.21 0.30 -10.96
C SER A 146 11.80 -0.26 -11.08
N THR A 147 11.26 -0.75 -9.98
CA THR A 147 9.87 -1.25 -9.93
C THR A 147 8.88 -0.19 -10.37
N ARG A 148 9.08 1.07 -9.94
CA ARG A 148 8.24 2.19 -10.34
C ARG A 148 8.28 2.43 -11.84
N ARG A 149 9.45 2.35 -12.48
CA ARG A 149 9.58 2.47 -13.95
C ARG A 149 8.78 1.38 -14.66
N ASP A 150 8.90 0.13 -14.20
CA ASP A 150 8.20 -1.01 -14.80
C ASP A 150 6.67 -0.88 -14.68
N VAL A 151 6.19 -0.43 -13.51
CA VAL A 151 4.76 -0.14 -13.28
C VAL A 151 4.26 0.95 -14.21
N LEU A 152 5.01 2.04 -14.40
CA LEU A 152 4.61 3.13 -15.30
C LEU A 152 4.52 2.67 -16.75
N THR A 153 5.47 1.86 -17.21
CA THR A 153 5.41 1.22 -18.53
C THR A 153 4.15 0.37 -18.65
N ARG A 154 3.86 -0.47 -17.65
CA ARG A 154 2.68 -1.33 -17.67
C ARG A 154 1.37 -0.55 -17.67
N ILE A 155 1.29 0.56 -16.94
CA ILE A 155 0.13 1.45 -16.94
C ILE A 155 -0.10 2.02 -18.34
N ALA A 156 0.95 2.50 -19.02
CA ALA A 156 0.83 3.02 -20.38
C ALA A 156 0.30 1.97 -21.36
N GLU A 157 0.86 0.76 -21.34
CA GLU A 157 0.39 -0.36 -22.18
C GLU A 157 -1.08 -0.71 -21.94
N LEU A 158 -1.50 -0.72 -20.66
CA LEU A 158 -2.89 -1.00 -20.29
C LEU A 158 -3.84 0.12 -20.73
N GLN A 159 -3.40 1.37 -20.68
CA GLN A 159 -4.18 2.51 -21.19
C GLN A 159 -4.36 2.44 -22.70
N ASP A 160 -3.30 2.10 -23.46
CA ASP A 160 -3.38 1.89 -24.90
C ASP A 160 -4.32 0.72 -25.25
N THR A 161 -4.22 -0.37 -24.51
CA THR A 161 -5.09 -1.54 -24.66
C THR A 161 -6.55 -1.16 -24.39
N LEU A 162 -6.81 -0.40 -23.33
CA LEU A 162 -8.14 0.06 -22.96
C LEU A 162 -8.76 0.91 -24.07
N ALA A 163 -8.00 1.81 -24.69
CA ALA A 163 -8.48 2.62 -25.81
C ALA A 163 -8.91 1.78 -27.02
N VAL A 164 -8.21 0.68 -27.32
CA VAL A 164 -8.60 -0.26 -28.39
C VAL A 164 -9.91 -0.98 -28.03
N LEU A 165 -10.04 -1.43 -26.78
CA LEU A 165 -11.25 -2.09 -26.30
C LEU A 165 -12.45 -1.15 -26.34
N ASP A 166 -12.30 0.09 -25.88
CA ASP A 166 -13.35 1.11 -25.90
C ASP A 166 -13.83 1.39 -27.33
N ARG A 167 -12.91 1.51 -28.29
CA ARG A 167 -13.26 1.65 -29.72
C ARG A 167 -14.08 0.46 -30.21
N LYS A 168 -13.68 -0.77 -29.86
CA LYS A 168 -14.40 -1.98 -30.28
C LYS A 168 -15.78 -2.09 -29.64
N ILE A 169 -15.89 -1.77 -28.34
CA ILE A 169 -17.17 -1.74 -27.63
C ILE A 169 -18.12 -0.72 -28.27
N SER A 170 -17.64 0.50 -28.57
CA SER A 170 -18.44 1.52 -29.28
C SER A 170 -18.92 1.02 -30.63
N PHE A 171 -18.02 0.43 -31.43
CA PHE A 171 -18.36 -0.09 -32.76
C PHE A 171 -19.50 -1.11 -32.71
N TYR A 172 -19.49 -2.03 -31.75
CA TYR A 172 -20.56 -3.02 -31.61
C TYR A 172 -21.83 -2.44 -30.96
N GLY A 173 -21.71 -1.46 -30.07
CA GLY A 173 -22.85 -0.75 -29.50
C GLY A 173 -23.65 0.01 -30.56
N ASP A 174 -22.94 0.70 -31.46
CA ASP A 174 -23.55 1.45 -32.55
C ASP A 174 -24.17 0.51 -33.59
N ALA A 175 -23.47 -0.58 -33.96
CA ALA A 175 -23.99 -1.59 -34.90
C ALA A 175 -25.23 -2.35 -34.38
N GLY A 176 -25.38 -2.50 -33.06
CA GLY A 176 -26.58 -3.07 -32.44
C GLY A 176 -27.78 -2.11 -32.48
N SER A 177 -27.53 -0.80 -32.39
CA SER A 177 -28.59 0.22 -32.36
C SER A 177 -29.26 0.50 -33.71
N VAL A 178 -28.57 0.24 -34.83
CA VAL A 178 -29.08 0.49 -36.20
C VAL A 178 -30.10 -0.57 -36.63
N ARG A 179 -30.11 -1.75 -36.01
CA ARG A 179 -31.00 -2.86 -36.39
C ARG A 179 -32.42 -2.76 -35.81
N GLU A 180 -32.67 -1.87 -34.85
CA GLU A 180 -34.01 -1.70 -34.26
C GLU A 180 -34.89 -0.68 -35.01
N THR A 181 -34.33 0.11 -35.92
CA THR A 181 -35.07 1.17 -36.64
C THR A 181 -35.67 0.76 -37.98
N GLU A 182 -35.40 -0.45 -38.48
CA GLU A 182 -35.91 -0.92 -39.78
C GLU A 182 -37.09 -1.90 -39.70
N ASP A 183 -37.46 -2.39 -38.51
CA ASP A 183 -38.48 -3.45 -38.34
C ASP A 183 -39.84 -2.94 -37.80
N THR A 184 -40.12 -1.64 -37.94
CA THR A 184 -41.44 -1.06 -37.64
C THR A 184 -41.99 -0.34 -38.88
N ARG A 185 -42.52 -1.10 -39.84
CA ARG A 185 -43.29 -0.55 -40.96
C ARG A 185 -44.43 -1.47 -41.36
#